data_AF-A0A8T3WJW4-F1
#
_entry.id   AF-A0A8T3WJW4-F1
#
_cell.length_a   1.000
_cell.length_b   1.000
_cell.length_c   1.000
_cell.angle_alpha   90.00
_cell.angle_beta   90.00
_cell.angle_gamma   90.00
#
_symmetry.space_group_name_H-M   'P 1'
#
loop_
_entity.id
_entity.type
_entity.pdbx_description
1 polymer ?
#
loop_
_entity_poly.entity_id
_entity_poly.type
_entity_poly.pdbx_seq_one_letter_code
_entity_poly.pdbx_strand_id
1 'polypeptide(L)'
;MDEHLKQNIIRVLDKAIKAIKEENIIYLKNISNETVHDATVYQDEYSIAVAVLIYSLSKIHEREEHYGKFKGWKMFCSDCFKGLETAKERLISNDIQGFEKIIKQYTINLEKTDRKLKVHIQDVFRKARINKASRLYEHGLSMGRTAELLGITKFELMDYIGKTYIADVRENITINPVERLKFARGLFK
;
A
#
# COMPACT_ATOMS: atom_id res chain seq x y z
N MET A 1 17.68 -0.53 8.51
CA MET A 1 16.62 -1.43 8.06
C MET A 1 17.01 -2.84 8.42
N ASP A 2 16.09 -3.64 8.97
CA ASP A 2 16.34 -5.04 9.30
C ASP A 2 16.52 -5.90 8.02
N GLU A 3 17.33 -6.96 8.08
CA GLU A 3 17.63 -7.77 6.88
C GLU A 3 16.41 -8.59 6.43
N HIS A 4 15.58 -9.09 7.35
CA HIS A 4 14.34 -9.78 6.98
C HIS A 4 13.38 -8.83 6.26
N LEU A 5 13.25 -7.61 6.78
CA LEU A 5 12.44 -6.55 6.17
C LEU A 5 12.94 -6.20 4.76
N LYS A 6 14.26 -6.02 4.59
CA LYS A 6 14.88 -5.77 3.29
C LYS A 6 14.58 -6.86 2.28
N GLN A 7 14.77 -8.12 2.65
CA GLN A 7 14.49 -9.27 1.77
C GLN A 7 13.01 -9.31 1.38
N ASN A 8 12.11 -8.98 2.30
CA ASN A 8 10.70 -8.92 2.00
C ASN A 8 10.36 -7.80 0.99
N ILE A 9 10.92 -6.60 1.17
CA ILE A 9 10.71 -5.48 0.23
C ILE A 9 11.27 -5.85 -1.15
N ILE A 10 12.46 -6.45 -1.24
CA ILE A 10 13.04 -6.91 -2.51
C ILE A 10 12.10 -7.93 -3.19
N ARG A 11 11.59 -8.91 -2.44
CA ARG A 11 10.64 -9.92 -2.93
C ARG A 11 9.37 -9.27 -3.48
N VAL A 12 8.81 -8.29 -2.77
CA VAL A 12 7.60 -7.56 -3.16
C VAL A 12 7.84 -6.75 -4.43
N LEU A 13 8.97 -6.02 -4.52
CA LEU A 13 9.35 -5.27 -5.71
C LEU A 13 9.56 -6.18 -6.91
N ASP A 14 10.20 -7.34 -6.75
CA ASP A 14 10.42 -8.30 -7.84
C ASP A 14 9.10 -8.86 -8.39
N LYS A 15 8.19 -9.25 -7.49
CA LYS A 15 6.83 -9.69 -7.88
C LYS A 15 6.08 -8.57 -8.61
N ALA A 16 6.15 -7.33 -8.13
CA ALA A 16 5.47 -6.20 -8.75
C ALA A 16 6.02 -5.88 -10.16
N ILE A 17 7.35 -5.92 -10.32
CA ILE A 17 8.01 -5.74 -11.63
C ILE A 17 7.55 -6.81 -12.62
N LYS A 18 7.48 -8.08 -12.21
CA LYS A 18 6.97 -9.17 -13.04
C LYS A 18 5.50 -8.97 -13.42
N ALA A 19 4.66 -8.63 -12.44
CA ALA A 19 3.24 -8.38 -12.67
C ALA A 19 3.00 -7.24 -13.69
N ILE A 20 3.80 -6.18 -13.64
CA ILE A 20 3.72 -5.07 -14.61
C ILE A 20 4.16 -5.54 -16.00
N LYS A 21 5.24 -6.33 -16.12
CA LYS A 21 5.72 -6.86 -17.41
C LYS A 21 4.70 -7.81 -18.07
N GLU A 22 3.99 -8.57 -17.26
CA GLU A 22 2.98 -9.53 -17.71
C GLU A 22 1.58 -8.91 -17.82
N GLU A 23 1.43 -7.60 -17.60
CA GLU A 23 0.16 -6.88 -17.56
C GLU A 23 -0.87 -7.49 -16.59
N ASN A 24 -0.40 -8.19 -15.55
CA ASN A 24 -1.24 -8.86 -14.56
C ASN A 24 -1.62 -7.91 -13.42
N ILE A 25 -2.57 -7.02 -13.71
CA ILE A 25 -3.04 -5.96 -12.80
C ILE A 25 -3.66 -6.54 -11.52
N ILE A 26 -4.38 -7.68 -11.64
CA ILE A 26 -5.01 -8.35 -10.50
C ILE A 26 -3.92 -8.83 -9.53
N TYR A 27 -2.86 -9.44 -10.05
CA TYR A 27 -1.75 -9.90 -9.23
C TYR A 27 -1.01 -8.73 -8.56
N LEU A 28 -0.81 -7.61 -9.27
CA LEU A 28 -0.21 -6.39 -8.73
C LEU A 28 -0.97 -5.87 -7.49
N LYS A 29 -2.30 -5.86 -7.57
CA LYS A 29 -3.17 -5.48 -6.44
C LYS A 29 -3.05 -6.44 -5.25
N ASN A 30 -2.95 -7.75 -5.52
CA ASN A 30 -2.84 -8.77 -4.47
C ASN A 30 -1.50 -8.68 -3.72
N ILE A 31 -0.38 -8.49 -4.44
CA ILE A 31 0.95 -8.27 -3.83
C ILE A 31 0.92 -7.11 -2.86
N SER A 32 0.26 -6.02 -3.24
CA SER A 32 0.11 -4.85 -2.39
C SER A 32 -0.70 -5.14 -1.12
N ASN A 33 -1.65 -6.07 -1.14
CA ASN A 33 -2.41 -6.48 0.05
C ASN A 33 -1.58 -7.38 0.95
N GLU A 34 -0.82 -8.34 0.40
CA GLU A 34 0.13 -9.17 1.15
C GLU A 34 1.11 -8.29 1.96
N THR A 35 1.61 -7.22 1.34
CA THR A 35 2.56 -6.30 1.96
C THR A 35 1.97 -5.56 3.19
N VAL A 36 0.64 -5.40 3.27
CA VAL A 36 0.00 -4.75 4.44
C VAL A 36 0.12 -5.60 5.69
N HIS A 37 0.02 -6.92 5.55
CA HIS A 37 0.14 -7.82 6.69
C HIS A 37 1.53 -7.70 7.32
N ASP A 38 2.58 -7.77 6.49
CA ASP A 38 3.96 -7.61 6.95
C ASP A 38 4.19 -6.20 7.52
N ALA A 39 3.67 -5.17 6.85
CA ALA A 39 3.73 -3.79 7.33
C ALA A 39 3.02 -3.56 8.67
N THR A 40 1.97 -4.34 8.99
CA THR A 40 1.28 -4.30 10.27
C THR A 40 2.18 -4.80 11.39
N VAL A 41 2.91 -5.90 11.13
CA VAL A 41 3.81 -6.54 12.11
C VAL A 41 5.01 -5.64 12.42
N TYR A 42 5.65 -5.08 11.39
CA TYR A 42 6.88 -4.30 11.55
C TYR A 42 6.64 -2.79 11.70
N GLN A 43 5.45 -2.29 11.35
CA GLN A 43 5.09 -0.87 11.32
C GLN A 43 6.12 0.01 10.62
N ASP A 44 6.78 -0.53 9.60
CA ASP A 44 7.87 0.16 8.92
C ASP A 44 7.34 1.01 7.76
N GLU A 45 7.84 2.24 7.68
CA GLU A 45 7.39 3.23 6.69
C GLU A 45 7.70 2.81 5.25
N TYR A 46 8.69 1.93 5.04
CA TYR A 46 9.13 1.52 3.71
C TYR A 46 8.18 0.50 3.08
N SER A 47 7.84 -0.58 3.79
CA SER A 47 6.83 -1.55 3.35
C SER A 47 5.49 -0.88 3.10
N ILE A 48 5.13 0.06 3.97
CA ILE A 48 3.93 0.87 3.83
C ILE A 48 3.96 1.69 2.54
N ALA A 49 5.05 2.44 2.30
CA ALA A 49 5.19 3.26 1.11
C ALA A 49 5.16 2.40 -0.17
N VAL A 50 5.83 1.24 -0.15
CA VAL A 50 5.82 0.27 -1.24
C VAL A 50 4.42 -0.30 -1.47
N ALA A 51 3.69 -0.66 -0.41
CA ALA A 51 2.32 -1.16 -0.53
C ALA A 51 1.39 -0.11 -1.17
N VAL A 52 1.49 1.15 -0.75
CA VAL A 52 0.74 2.27 -1.33
C VAL A 52 1.11 2.49 -2.79
N LEU A 53 2.40 2.47 -3.13
CA LEU A 53 2.89 2.66 -4.49
C LEU A 53 2.33 1.57 -5.42
N ILE A 54 2.48 0.30 -5.05
CA ILE A 54 2.02 -0.84 -5.85
C ILE A 54 0.50 -0.81 -6.02
N TYR A 55 -0.27 -0.49 -4.98
CA TYR A 55 -1.73 -0.35 -5.09
C TYR A 55 -2.14 0.80 -6.01
N SER A 56 -1.43 1.93 -5.90
CA SER A 56 -1.69 3.08 -6.75
C SER A 56 -1.47 2.73 -8.21
N LEU A 57 -0.36 2.05 -8.50
CA LEU A 57 -0.06 1.55 -9.85
C LEU A 57 -1.15 0.58 -10.34
N SER A 58 -1.60 -0.37 -9.52
CA SER A 58 -2.68 -1.28 -9.95
C SER A 58 -3.97 -0.52 -10.27
N LYS A 59 -4.34 0.49 -9.49
CA LYS A 59 -5.52 1.34 -9.74
C LYS A 59 -5.39 2.26 -10.94
N ILE A 60 -4.17 2.70 -11.22
CA ILE A 60 -3.83 3.49 -12.39
C ILE A 60 -3.98 2.61 -13.64
N HIS A 61 -3.40 1.41 -13.64
CA HIS A 61 -3.52 0.44 -14.75
C HIS A 61 -4.94 -0.09 -14.96
N GLU A 62 -5.73 -0.32 -13.90
CA GLU A 62 -7.16 -0.69 -14.02
C GLU A 62 -7.98 0.34 -14.84
N ARG A 63 -7.50 1.58 -14.97
CA ARG A 63 -8.16 2.68 -15.67
C ARG A 63 -7.43 3.10 -16.94
N GLU A 64 -6.62 2.20 -17.51
CA GLU A 64 -5.85 2.48 -18.71
C GLU A 64 -6.70 2.98 -19.89
N GLU A 65 -7.93 2.51 -20.05
CA GLU A 65 -8.85 3.02 -21.09
C GLU A 65 -9.16 4.53 -20.97
N HIS A 66 -9.12 5.06 -19.73
CA HIS A 66 -9.31 6.48 -19.45
C HIS A 66 -7.96 7.23 -19.44
N TYR A 67 -6.94 6.68 -18.78
CA TYR A 67 -5.68 7.39 -18.60
C TYR A 67 -4.70 7.25 -19.76
N GLY A 68 -4.78 6.17 -20.52
CA GLY A 68 -3.96 5.88 -21.71
C GLY A 68 -4.12 6.91 -22.83
N LYS A 69 -5.20 7.70 -22.77
CA LYS A 69 -5.48 8.80 -23.70
C LYS A 69 -4.73 10.09 -23.36
N PHE A 70 -4.19 10.24 -22.15
CA PHE A 70 -3.43 11.42 -21.77
C PHE A 70 -2.01 11.39 -22.34
N LYS A 71 -1.57 12.55 -22.86
CA LYS A 71 -0.18 12.75 -23.29
C LYS A 71 0.74 12.55 -22.08
N GLY A 72 1.72 11.67 -22.22
CA GLY A 72 2.67 11.35 -21.16
C GLY A 72 2.34 10.10 -20.33
N TRP A 73 1.21 9.42 -20.59
CA TRP A 73 0.87 8.15 -19.91
C TRP A 73 1.95 7.09 -20.04
N LYS A 74 2.39 6.78 -21.26
CA LYS A 74 3.43 5.77 -21.51
C LYS A 74 4.75 6.13 -20.82
N MET A 75 5.10 7.42 -20.81
CA MET A 75 6.30 7.91 -20.15
C MET A 75 6.18 7.75 -18.63
N PHE A 76 5.03 8.11 -18.07
CA PHE A 76 4.71 7.90 -16.65
C PHE A 76 4.81 6.42 -16.24
N CYS A 77 4.22 5.50 -17.00
CA CYS A 77 4.31 4.07 -16.71
C CYS A 77 5.75 3.56 -16.80
N SER A 78 6.51 4.01 -17.81
CA SER A 78 7.93 3.66 -17.95
C SER A 78 8.78 4.20 -16.80
N ASP A 79 8.52 5.43 -16.36
CA ASP A 79 9.22 6.06 -15.24
C ASP A 79 8.91 5.33 -13.93
N CYS A 80 7.63 5.02 -13.67
CA CYS A 80 7.24 4.22 -12.50
C CYS A 80 7.92 2.85 -12.49
N PHE A 81 7.93 2.18 -13.63
CA PHE A 81 8.57 0.88 -13.79
C PHE A 81 10.09 0.95 -13.53
N LYS A 82 10.80 1.89 -14.16
CA LYS A 82 12.24 2.13 -13.92
C LYS A 82 12.51 2.46 -12.46
N GLY A 83 11.62 3.21 -11.82
CA GLY A 83 11.67 3.51 -10.40
C GLY A 83 11.71 2.30 -9.50
N LEU A 84 10.82 1.35 -9.75
CA LEU A 84 10.77 0.09 -9.01
C LEU A 84 12.05 -0.73 -9.24
N GLU A 85 12.55 -0.78 -10.48
CA GLU A 85 13.82 -1.46 -10.78
C GLU A 85 15.00 -0.81 -10.05
N THR A 86 15.16 0.51 -10.13
CA THR A 86 16.24 1.22 -9.42
C THR A 86 16.09 1.07 -7.90
N ALA A 87 14.87 1.14 -7.35
CA ALA A 87 14.65 0.92 -5.93
C ALA A 87 15.11 -0.48 -5.50
N LYS A 88 14.79 -1.52 -6.30
CA LYS A 88 15.22 -2.89 -6.06
C LYS A 88 16.74 -3.02 -6.11
N GLU A 89 17.38 -2.46 -7.13
CA GLU A 89 18.84 -2.49 -7.30
C GLU A 89 19.56 -1.85 -6.12
N ARG A 90 19.10 -0.68 -5.66
CA ARG A 90 19.68 0.00 -4.49
C ARG A 90 19.60 -0.86 -3.23
N LEU A 91 18.46 -1.53 -3.01
CA LEU A 91 18.33 -2.46 -1.89
C LEU A 91 19.26 -3.67 -2.03
N ILE A 92 19.40 -4.25 -3.22
CA ILE A 92 20.33 -5.37 -3.46
C ILE A 92 21.77 -4.94 -3.18
N SER A 93 22.17 -3.74 -3.59
CA SER A 93 23.50 -3.17 -3.37
C SER A 93 23.73 -2.64 -1.94
N ASN A 94 22.84 -2.90 -0.99
CA ASN A 94 22.90 -2.38 0.39
C ASN A 94 22.88 -0.84 0.51
N ASP A 95 22.48 -0.13 -0.53
CA ASP A 95 22.34 1.34 -0.54
C ASP A 95 20.97 1.77 -0.02
N ILE A 96 20.80 1.67 1.31
CA ILE A 96 19.53 2.02 1.99
C ILE A 96 19.20 3.50 1.80
N GLN A 97 20.18 4.39 1.89
CA GLN A 97 19.96 5.83 1.72
C GLN A 97 19.51 6.16 0.28
N GLY A 98 20.11 5.51 -0.72
CA GLY A 98 19.70 5.60 -2.11
C GLY A 98 18.26 5.12 -2.31
N PHE A 99 17.90 3.99 -1.70
CA PHE A 99 16.52 3.49 -1.71
C PHE A 99 15.53 4.48 -1.07
N GLU A 100 15.83 5.01 0.12
CA GLU A 100 14.99 5.99 0.80
C GLU A 100 14.75 7.23 -0.05
N LYS A 101 15.82 7.73 -0.68
CA LYS A 101 15.75 8.89 -1.56
C LYS A 101 14.86 8.59 -2.77
N ILE A 102 14.95 7.40 -3.34
CA ILE A 102 14.09 6.98 -4.46
C ILE A 102 12.63 6.93 -4.01
N ILE A 103 12.30 6.26 -2.91
CA ILE A 103 10.91 6.15 -2.44
C ILE A 103 10.31 7.53 -2.11
N LYS A 104 11.07 8.40 -1.43
CA LYS A 104 10.66 9.78 -1.17
C LYS A 104 10.50 10.56 -2.48
N GLN A 105 11.44 10.42 -3.41
CA GLN A 105 11.35 11.05 -4.72
C GLN A 105 10.18 10.53 -5.54
N TYR A 106 9.83 9.24 -5.49
CA TYR A 106 8.63 8.76 -6.17
C TYR A 106 7.39 9.37 -5.55
N THR A 107 7.32 9.45 -4.22
CA THR A 107 6.20 10.10 -3.53
C THR A 107 6.04 11.58 -3.93
N ILE A 108 7.15 12.29 -4.17
CA ILE A 108 7.18 13.73 -4.54
C ILE A 108 7.10 13.97 -6.06
N ASN A 109 7.80 13.19 -6.89
CA ASN A 109 7.91 13.41 -8.35
C ASN A 109 6.60 13.12 -9.07
N LEU A 110 5.72 12.32 -8.48
CA LEU A 110 4.33 12.15 -8.92
C LEU A 110 3.54 13.48 -8.89
N GLU A 111 4.05 14.51 -8.21
CA GLU A 111 3.52 15.87 -8.23
C GLU A 111 3.99 16.71 -9.44
N LYS A 112 4.86 16.20 -10.32
CA LYS A 112 5.46 16.97 -11.43
C LYS A 112 4.95 16.60 -12.84
N THR A 113 4.01 15.66 -12.97
CA THR A 113 3.42 15.25 -14.26
C THR A 113 2.43 16.29 -14.82
N ASP A 114 2.03 16.15 -16.10
CA ASP A 114 1.02 16.98 -16.80
C ASP A 114 -0.15 17.40 -15.90
N ARG A 115 -0.57 18.67 -15.95
CA ARG A 115 -1.48 19.28 -14.97
C ARG A 115 -2.80 18.52 -14.80
N LYS A 116 -3.35 17.88 -15.84
CA LYS A 116 -4.59 17.08 -15.76
C LYS A 116 -4.33 15.67 -15.26
N LEU A 117 -3.30 15.01 -15.79
CA LEU A 117 -2.91 13.66 -15.37
C LEU A 117 -2.45 13.65 -13.89
N LYS A 118 -1.77 14.72 -13.45
CA LYS A 118 -1.32 14.95 -12.08
C LYS A 118 -2.46 14.91 -11.08
N VAL A 119 -3.55 15.67 -11.29
CA VAL A 119 -4.67 15.72 -10.34
C VAL A 119 -5.27 14.33 -10.15
N HIS A 120 -5.48 13.62 -11.25
CA HIS A 120 -6.02 12.26 -11.20
C HIS A 120 -5.08 11.27 -10.50
N ILE A 121 -3.78 11.32 -10.76
CA ILE A 121 -2.80 10.45 -10.11
C ILE A 121 -2.71 10.78 -8.62
N GLN A 122 -2.65 12.06 -8.24
CA GLN A 122 -2.63 12.49 -6.85
C GLN A 122 -3.85 11.99 -6.08
N ASP A 123 -5.04 12.06 -6.68
CA ASP A 123 -6.27 11.50 -6.11
C ASP A 123 -6.18 9.99 -5.93
N VAL A 124 -5.62 9.26 -6.91
CA VAL A 124 -5.43 7.80 -6.80
C VAL A 124 -4.49 7.47 -5.65
N PHE A 125 -3.36 8.17 -5.52
CA PHE A 125 -2.43 7.97 -4.41
C PHE A 125 -3.03 8.35 -3.06
N ARG A 126 -3.84 9.41 -2.98
CA ARG A 126 -4.56 9.77 -1.75
C ARG A 126 -5.54 8.68 -1.35
N LYS A 127 -6.33 8.17 -2.31
CA LYS A 127 -7.27 7.05 -2.08
C LYS A 127 -6.55 5.75 -1.76
N ALA A 128 -5.39 5.50 -2.36
CA ALA A 128 -4.54 4.34 -2.06
C ALA A 128 -4.06 4.37 -0.62
N ARG A 129 -3.59 5.53 -0.12
CA ARG A 129 -3.26 5.71 1.30
C ARG A 129 -4.46 5.41 2.17
N ILE A 130 -5.61 6.05 1.95
CA ILE A 130 -6.82 5.79 2.76
C ILE A 130 -7.21 4.31 2.73
N ASN A 131 -7.15 3.64 1.58
CA ASN A 131 -7.40 2.21 1.47
C ASN A 131 -6.42 1.38 2.28
N LYS A 132 -5.11 1.63 2.19
CA LYS A 132 -4.11 0.89 2.96
C LYS A 132 -4.18 1.18 4.45
N ALA A 133 -4.57 2.39 4.83
CA ALA A 133 -4.86 2.72 6.21
C ALA A 133 -6.02 1.87 6.75
N SER A 134 -7.11 1.72 5.97
CA SER A 134 -8.22 0.87 6.40
C SER A 134 -7.79 -0.57 6.64
N ARG A 135 -6.90 -1.12 5.81
CA ARG A 135 -6.35 -2.47 5.99
C ARG A 135 -5.41 -2.59 7.19
N LEU A 136 -4.55 -1.61 7.44
CA LEU A 136 -3.72 -1.58 8.65
C LEU A 136 -4.59 -1.54 9.92
N TYR A 137 -5.66 -0.75 9.88
CA TYR A 137 -6.64 -0.68 10.96
C TYR A 137 -7.39 -2.02 11.15
N GLU A 138 -7.81 -2.68 10.08
CA GLU A 138 -8.38 -4.04 10.12
C GLU A 138 -7.44 -5.04 10.82
N HIS A 139 -6.14 -4.92 10.57
CA HIS A 139 -5.13 -5.78 11.17
C HIS A 139 -4.71 -5.35 12.59
N GLY A 140 -5.45 -4.43 13.22
CA GLY A 140 -5.33 -4.12 14.65
C GLY A 140 -4.46 -2.91 14.99
N LEU A 141 -3.97 -2.14 14.01
CA LEU A 141 -3.32 -0.85 14.32
C LEU A 141 -4.35 0.18 14.79
N SER A 142 -3.96 1.00 15.76
CA SER A 142 -4.81 2.10 16.21
C SER A 142 -5.03 3.12 15.08
N MET A 143 -6.21 3.72 15.05
CA MET A 143 -6.57 4.74 14.05
C MET A 143 -5.58 5.91 13.99
N GLY A 144 -5.07 6.34 15.15
CA GLY A 144 -4.08 7.42 15.22
C GLY A 144 -2.75 7.02 14.62
N ARG A 145 -2.23 5.83 14.96
CA ARG A 145 -0.97 5.33 14.43
C ARG A 145 -1.04 5.11 12.92
N THR A 146 -2.13 4.52 12.44
CA THR A 146 -2.39 4.32 11.01
C THR A 146 -2.44 5.65 10.25
N ALA A 147 -3.13 6.66 10.79
CA ALA A 147 -3.24 7.97 10.16
C ALA A 147 -1.88 8.66 10.05
N GLU A 148 -1.06 8.59 11.11
CA GLU A 148 0.30 9.10 11.14
C GLU A 148 1.19 8.42 10.09
N LEU A 149 1.26 7.08 10.10
CA LEU A 149 2.09 6.29 9.19
C LEU A 149 1.79 6.57 7.72
N LEU A 150 0.52 6.83 7.38
CA LEU A 150 0.10 7.06 6.00
C LEU A 150 0.00 8.54 5.62
N GLY A 151 0.23 9.46 6.56
CA GLY A 151 0.07 10.90 6.35
C GLY A 151 -1.36 11.28 5.93
N ILE A 152 -2.37 10.62 6.50
CA ILE A 152 -3.79 10.94 6.31
C ILE A 152 -4.39 11.48 7.61
N THR A 153 -5.56 12.11 7.54
CA THR A 153 -6.29 12.51 8.74
C THR A 153 -7.09 11.35 9.32
N LYS A 154 -7.32 11.35 10.64
CA LYS A 154 -8.25 10.41 11.27
C LYS A 154 -9.65 10.51 10.66
N PHE A 155 -10.08 11.70 10.27
CA PHE A 155 -11.38 11.94 9.63
C PHE A 155 -11.52 11.22 8.29
N GLU A 156 -10.50 11.28 7.43
CA GLU A 156 -10.50 10.54 6.16
C GLU A 156 -10.55 9.03 6.38
N LEU A 157 -9.84 8.52 7.39
CA LEU A 157 -9.88 7.11 7.73
C LEU A 157 -11.27 6.70 8.25
N MET A 158 -11.86 7.47 9.18
CA MET A 158 -13.20 7.24 9.72
C MET A 158 -14.29 7.26 8.64
N ASP A 159 -14.26 8.26 7.77
CA ASP A 159 -15.21 8.37 6.66
C ASP A 159 -15.15 7.14 5.74
N TYR A 160 -13.95 6.65 5.46
CA TYR A 160 -13.76 5.49 4.60
C TYR A 160 -14.21 4.17 5.24
N ILE A 161 -13.78 3.89 6.48
CA ILE A 161 -14.16 2.64 7.18
C ILE A 161 -15.67 2.58 7.43
N GLY A 162 -16.31 3.71 7.74
CA GLY A 162 -17.75 3.79 7.97
C GLY A 162 -18.56 3.49 6.71
N LYS A 163 -18.03 3.81 5.52
CA LYS A 163 -18.66 3.49 4.22
C LYS A 163 -18.44 2.06 3.77
N THR A 164 -17.42 1.39 4.28
CA THR A 164 -16.96 0.09 3.78
C THR A 164 -17.28 -1.06 4.73
N TYR A 165 -17.95 -0.80 5.86
CA TYR A 165 -18.29 -1.78 6.91
C TYR A 165 -17.07 -2.58 7.40
N ILE A 166 -15.89 -1.97 7.27
CA ILE A 166 -14.60 -2.53 7.67
C ILE A 166 -14.51 -2.65 9.21
N ALA A 167 -15.31 -1.91 9.96
CA ALA A 167 -15.45 -2.11 11.40
C ALA A 167 -16.21 -3.40 11.78
N ASP A 168 -16.92 -4.01 10.82
CA ASP A 168 -17.81 -5.16 11.06
C ASP A 168 -17.18 -6.51 10.67
N VAL A 169 -15.89 -6.56 10.32
CA VAL A 169 -15.16 -7.83 10.17
C VAL A 169 -15.11 -8.58 11.51
N ARG A 170 -15.20 -9.92 11.45
CA ARG A 170 -15.31 -10.81 12.63
C ARG A 170 -14.28 -10.51 13.72
N GLU A 171 -13.08 -10.14 13.31
CA GLU A 171 -11.93 -9.83 14.16
C GLU A 171 -12.13 -8.57 15.01
N ASN A 172 -13.02 -7.66 14.59
CA ASN A 172 -13.36 -6.40 15.28
C ASN A 172 -14.72 -6.46 16.00
N ILE A 173 -15.50 -7.54 15.84
CA ILE A 173 -16.78 -7.69 16.52
C ILE A 173 -16.53 -8.00 17.99
N THR A 174 -17.04 -7.14 18.88
CA THR A 174 -17.03 -7.42 20.31
C THR A 174 -17.98 -8.57 20.62
N ILE A 175 -17.42 -9.74 20.92
CA ILE A 175 -18.19 -10.93 21.33
C ILE A 175 -18.87 -10.67 22.68
N ASN A 176 -20.14 -11.06 22.82
CA ASN A 176 -20.89 -10.93 24.07
C ASN A 176 -20.11 -11.61 25.23
N PRO A 177 -20.05 -11.00 26.43
CA PRO A 177 -19.36 -11.59 27.59
C PRO A 177 -19.72 -13.06 27.88
N VAL A 178 -20.98 -13.46 27.66
CA VAL A 178 -21.46 -14.83 27.86
C VAL A 178 -20.82 -15.80 26.87
N GLU A 179 -20.73 -15.41 25.60
CA GLU A 179 -20.10 -16.23 24.55
C GLU A 179 -18.58 -16.32 24.75
N ARG A 180 -17.94 -15.23 25.19
CA ARG A 180 -16.52 -15.23 25.57
C ARG A 180 -16.24 -16.23 26.69
N LEU A 181 -17.08 -16.26 27.72
CA LEU A 181 -16.97 -17.18 28.84
C LEU A 181 -17.11 -18.64 28.38
N LYS A 182 -18.06 -18.91 27.47
CA LYS A 182 -18.31 -20.25 26.92
C LYS A 182 -17.12 -20.75 26.09
N PHE A 183 -16.55 -19.89 25.24
CA PHE A 183 -15.36 -20.20 24.46
C PHE A 183 -14.15 -20.48 25.36
N ALA A 184 -13.88 -19.59 26.33
CA ALA A 184 -12.76 -19.76 27.25
C ALA A 184 -12.85 -21.08 28.03
N ARG A 185 -14.05 -21.43 28.53
CA ARG A 185 -14.29 -22.72 29.20
C ARG A 185 -14.05 -23.93 28.28
N GLY A 186 -14.26 -23.79 26.97
CA GLY A 186 -14.03 -24.84 25.98
C GLY A 186 -12.57 -25.11 25.69
N LEU A 187 -11.67 -24.14 25.90
CA LEU A 187 -10.22 -24.30 25.69
C LEU A 187 -9.53 -25.14 26.77
N PHE A 188 -10.14 -25.25 27.94
CA PHE A 188 -9.59 -25.97 29.11
C PHE A 188 -10.36 -27.26 29.42
N LYS A 189 -11.06 -27.82 28.43
CA LYS A 189 -11.67 -29.14 28.52
C LYS A 189 -10.72 -30.22 28.05
#